data_AF-A0A6A5TNB5-F1
#
_entry.id   AF-A0A6A5TNB5-F1
#
_cell.length_a   1.000
_cell.length_b   1.000
_cell.length_c   1.000
_cell.angle_alpha   90.00
_cell.angle_beta   90.00
_cell.angle_gamma   90.00
#
_symmetry.space_group_name_H-M   'P 1'
#
loop_
_entity.id
_entity.type
_entity.pdbx_description
1 polymer ?
#
loop_
_entity_poly.entity_id
_entity_poly.type
_entity_poly.pdbx_seq_one_letter_code
_entity_poly.pdbx_strand_id
1 'polypeptide(L)' 'MGKLSGLQRDVLRLYRECLRGVRGKPADTRANFRELTRSEFRKHATINKKDFGTIEYLLRRGRRQLETYSEPGITNVSR' A
#
# COMPACT_ATOMS: atom_id res chain seq x y z
N MET A 1 -4.57 -11.99 -21.56
CA MET A 1 -4.59 -11.17 -20.33
C MET A 1 -5.22 -9.82 -20.66
N GLY A 2 -6.36 -9.47 -20.06
CA GLY A 2 -7.08 -8.23 -20.40
C GLY A 2 -6.34 -6.96 -19.96
N LYS A 3 -6.59 -5.83 -20.63
CA LYS A 3 -6.04 -4.52 -20.26
C LYS A 3 -6.51 -4.14 -18.86
N LEU A 4 -5.57 -3.78 -17.97
CA LEU A 4 -5.90 -3.29 -16.63
C LEU A 4 -6.65 -1.95 -16.72
N SER A 5 -7.68 -1.77 -15.88
CA SER A 5 -8.35 -0.48 -15.71
C SER A 5 -7.41 0.56 -15.08
N GLY A 6 -7.80 1.85 -15.15
CA GLY A 6 -7.07 2.94 -14.48
C GLY A 6 -6.86 2.66 -12.99
N LEU A 7 -7.95 2.32 -12.29
CA LEU A 7 -7.91 1.99 -10.86
C LEU A 7 -7.01 0.79 -10.54
N GLN A 8 -7.05 -0.27 -11.37
CA GLN A 8 -6.15 -1.42 -11.17
C GLN A 8 -4.68 -1.04 -11.31
N ARG A 9 -4.34 -0.14 -12.24
CA ARG A 9 -2.99 0.40 -12.38
C ARG A 9 -2.61 1.25 -11.17
N ASP A 10 -3.54 2.02 -10.63
CA ASP A 10 -3.32 2.85 -9.44
C ASP A 10 -3.09 1.99 -8.18
N VAL A 11 -3.77 0.85 -8.04
CA VAL A 11 -3.49 -0.11 -6.95
C VAL A 11 -2.04 -0.61 -7.03
N LEU A 12 -1.59 -1.01 -8.23
CA LEU A 12 -0.21 -1.45 -8.42
C LEU A 12 0.81 -0.31 -8.23
N ARG A 13 0.44 0.92 -8.58
CA ARG A 13 1.27 2.10 -8.35
C ARG A 13 1.45 2.34 -6.85
N LEU A 14 0.35 2.40 -6.11
CA LEU A 14 0.35 2.60 -4.66
C LEU A 14 1.17 1.51 -3.95
N TYR A 15 0.99 0.24 -4.32
CA TYR A 15 1.79 -0.86 -3.75
C TYR A 15 3.30 -0.65 -3.94
N ARG A 16 3.73 -0.24 -5.14
CA ARG A 16 5.15 0.03 -5.42
C ARG A 16 5.65 1.26 -4.67
N GLU A 17 4.82 2.31 -4.52
CA GLU A 17 5.16 3.50 -3.74
C GLU A 17 5.37 3.16 -2.27
N CYS A 18 4.49 2.35 -1.66
CA CYS A 18 4.68 1.84 -0.30
C CYS A 18 6.02 1.13 -0.15
N LEU A 19 6.34 0.19 -1.04
CA LEU A 19 7.61 -0.56 -0.99
C LEU A 19 8.85 0.31 -1.21
N ARG A 20 8.74 1.39 -2.00
CA ARG A 20 9.83 2.36 -2.16
C ARG A 20 10.01 3.22 -0.92
N GLY A 21 8.91 3.67 -0.30
CA GLY A 21 8.93 4.44 0.94
C GLY A 21 9.67 3.72 2.07
N VAL A 22 9.55 2.39 2.14
CA VAL A 22 10.31 1.57 3.12
C VAL A 22 11.82 1.76 3.01
N ARG A 23 12.38 2.09 1.84
CA ARG A 23 13.83 2.31 1.69
C ARG A 23 14.33 3.49 2.50
N GLY A 24 13.47 4.46 2.82
CA GLY A 24 13.78 5.59 3.69
C GLY A 24 13.76 5.26 5.18
N LYS A 25 13.37 4.05 5.57
CA LYS A 25 13.28 3.62 6.98
C LYS A 25 14.57 2.96 7.48
N PRO A 26 14.82 2.97 8.81
CA PRO A 26 15.94 2.24 9.43
C PRO A 26 15.97 0.77 9.02
N ALA A 27 17.16 0.24 8.75
CA ALA A 27 17.33 -1.07 8.11
C ALA A 27 16.69 -2.23 8.89
N ASP A 28 16.76 -2.17 10.21
CA ASP A 28 16.20 -3.08 11.20
C ASP A 28 14.67 -3.13 11.17
N THR A 29 13.99 -2.02 10.87
CA THR A 29 12.52 -1.94 10.87
C THR A 29 11.89 -2.12 9.50
N ARG A 30 12.68 -2.10 8.41
CA ARG A 30 12.18 -2.25 7.02
C ARG A 30 11.34 -3.51 6.80
N ALA A 31 11.67 -4.61 7.49
CA ALA A 31 10.94 -5.86 7.38
C ALA A 31 9.47 -5.68 7.81
N ASN A 32 9.25 -4.98 8.92
CA ASN A 32 7.93 -4.76 9.50
C ASN A 32 7.03 -3.96 8.53
N PHE A 33 7.56 -2.89 7.93
CA PHE A 33 6.80 -2.11 6.95
C PHE A 33 6.47 -2.91 5.68
N ARG A 34 7.37 -3.78 5.21
CA ARG A 34 7.10 -4.66 4.05
C ARG A 34 6.01 -5.66 4.37
N GLU A 35 6.04 -6.24 5.56
CA GLU A 35 5.02 -7.19 6.02
C GLU A 35 3.66 -6.51 6.19
N LEU A 36 3.61 -5.34 6.83
CA LEU A 36 2.42 -4.52 6.95
C LEU A 36 1.82 -4.22 5.56
N THR A 37 2.65 -3.74 4.63
CA THR A 37 2.22 -3.45 3.25
C THR A 37 1.65 -4.70 2.57
N ARG A 38 2.35 -5.84 2.66
CA ARG A 38 1.90 -7.08 2.02
C ARG A 38 0.60 -7.61 2.64
N SER A 39 0.49 -7.60 3.96
CA SER A 39 -0.69 -8.10 4.67
C SER A 39 -1.93 -7.26 4.37
N GLU A 40 -1.82 -5.94 4.37
CA GLU A 40 -2.94 -5.05 4.06
C GLU A 40 -3.43 -5.23 2.61
N PHE A 41 -2.53 -5.34 1.62
CA PHE A 41 -2.95 -5.59 0.24
C PHE A 41 -3.54 -7.00 0.05
N ARG A 42 -3.00 -8.01 0.74
CA ARG A 42 -3.54 -9.39 0.68
C ARG A 42 -4.93 -9.49 1.27
N LYS A 43 -5.23 -8.76 2.36
CA LYS A 43 -6.55 -8.69 2.99
C LYS A 43 -7.66 -8.29 2.01
N HIS A 44 -7.31 -7.50 0.99
CA HIS A 44 -8.23 -6.98 -0.01
C HIS A 44 -8.10 -7.64 -1.38
N ALA A 45 -7.31 -8.71 -1.52
CA ALA A 45 -7.05 -9.36 -2.81
C ALA A 45 -8.27 -10.06 -3.44
N THR A 46 -9.29 -10.39 -2.64
CA THR A 46 -10.52 -11.06 -3.07
C THR A 46 -11.63 -10.10 -3.48
N ILE A 47 -11.42 -8.78 -3.35
CA ILE A 47 -12.40 -7.77 -3.76
C ILE A 47 -12.65 -7.89 -5.27
N ASN A 48 -13.92 -7.79 -5.65
CA ASN A 48 -14.31 -7.82 -7.05
C ASN A 48 -13.63 -6.66 -7.80
N LYS A 49 -12.94 -6.99 -8.90
CA LYS A 49 -12.23 -6.01 -9.75
C LYS A 49 -13.12 -4.92 -10.35
N LYS A 50 -14.45 -5.12 -10.34
CA LYS A 50 -15.48 -4.17 -10.79
C LYS A 50 -16.13 -3.37 -9.65
N ASP A 51 -15.79 -3.65 -8.40
CA ASP A 51 -16.22 -2.85 -7.26
C ASP A 51 -15.35 -1.58 -7.17
N PHE A 52 -15.62 -0.65 -8.09
CA PHE A 52 -14.83 0.56 -8.24
C PHE A 52 -14.91 1.47 -7.01
N GLY A 53 -16.09 1.56 -6.37
CA GLY A 53 -16.29 2.38 -5.17
C GLY A 53 -15.42 1.92 -3.99
N THR A 54 -15.39 0.61 -3.71
CA THR A 54 -14.52 0.07 -2.66
C THR A 54 -13.04 0.25 -3.00
N ILE A 55 -12.65 0.01 -4.26
CA ILE A 55 -11.27 0.17 -4.71
C ILE A 55 -10.80 1.63 -4.56
N GLU A 56 -11.62 2.61 -4.96
CA GLU A 56 -11.32 4.03 -4.81
C GLU A 56 -11.18 4.44 -3.34
N TYR A 57 -12.10 3.98 -2.49
CA TYR A 57 -12.02 4.22 -1.06
C TYR A 57 -10.71 3.68 -0.47
N LEU A 58 -10.34 2.44 -0.79
CA LEU A 58 -9.11 1.82 -0.32
C LEU A 58 -7.86 2.52 -0.86
N LEU A 59 -7.85 2.94 -2.13
CA LEU A 59 -6.78 3.75 -2.70
C LEU A 59 -6.57 5.06 -1.94
N ARG A 60 -7.66 5.79 -1.67
CA ARG A 60 -7.60 7.05 -0.91
C ARG A 60 -7.16 6.83 0.53
N ARG A 61 -7.59 5.74 1.17
CA ARG A 61 -7.13 5.36 2.52
C ARG A 61 -5.65 5.01 2.52
N GLY A 62 -5.19 4.18 1.57
CA GLY A 62 -3.81 3.74 1.49
C GLY A 62 -2.83 4.88 1.15
N ARG A 63 -3.23 5.86 0.33
CA ARG A 63 -2.43 7.07 0.08
C ARG A 63 -2.19 7.89 1.35
N ARG A 64 -3.25 8.11 2.14
CA ARG A 64 -3.12 8.80 3.44
C ARG A 64 -2.21 8.04 4.40
N GLN A 65 -2.33 6.72 4.47
CA GLN A 65 -1.43 5.89 5.28
C GLN A 65 0.03 5.98 4.80
N LEU A 66 0.25 5.99 3.48
CA LEU A 66 1.59 6.16 2.92
C LEU A 66 2.18 7.52 3.27
N GLU A 67 1.42 8.61 3.19
CA GLU A 67 1.87 9.95 3.59
C GLU A 67 2.31 9.94 5.06
N THR A 68 1.45 9.46 5.97
CA THR A 68 1.77 9.33 7.40
C THR A 68 3.02 8.50 7.62
N TYR A 69 3.08 7.28 7.08
CA TYR A 69 4.24 6.40 7.27
C TYR A 69 5.49 6.87 6.56
N SER A 70 5.41 7.83 5.63
CA SER A 70 6.59 8.42 5.00
C SER A 70 7.25 9.49 5.86
N GLU A 71 6.58 9.97 6.91
CA GLU A 71 7.14 10.96 7.83
C GLU A 71 8.44 10.44 8.48
N PRO A 72 9.50 11.27 8.56
CA PRO A 72 10.78 10.85 9.14
C PRO A 72 10.68 10.40 10.60
N GLY A 73 9.74 10.95 11.36
CA GLY A 73 9.51 10.61 12.77
C GLY A 73 8.95 9.20 12.99
N ILE A 74 8.34 8.58 11.97
CA ILE A 74 7.84 7.21 12.08
C ILE A 74 8.93 6.24 11.65
N THR A 75 9.64 5.68 12.61
CA THR A 75 10.81 4.82 12.36
C THR A 75 10.48 3.33 12.40
N ASN A 76 9.39 2.92 13.04
CA ASN A 76 8.96 1.52 13.14
C ASN A 76 7.42 1.40 13.11
N VAL A 77 6.95 0.21 12.73
CA VAL A 77 5.58 -0.24 12.89
C VAL A 77 5.64 -1.62 13.53
N SER A 78 5.12 -1.78 14.75
CA SER A 78 4.91 -3.11 15.34
C SER A 78 3.43 -3.46 15.21
N ARG A 79 3.17 -4.75 15.01
CA ARG A 79 1.82 -5.31 15.13
C ARG A 79 1.50 -5.56 16.60
#